data_AF-A0A1G3UR09-F1
#
_entry.id   AF-A0A1G3UR09-F1
#
_cell.length_a   1.000
_cell.length_b   1.000
_cell.length_c   1.000
_cell.angle_alpha   90.00
_cell.angle_beta   90.00
_cell.angle_gamma   90.00
#
_symmetry.space_group_name_H-M   'P 1'
#
loop_
_entity.id
_entity.type
_entity.pdbx_description
1 polymer ?
#
loop_
_entity_poly.entity_id
_entity_poly.type
_entity_poly.pdbx_seq_one_letter_code
_entity_poly.pdbx_strand_id
1 'polypeptide(L)' 'MLDILQSVGEFKTVYTMVDFYQYIKGVEYLICIGFFVGFPAFYKYINTTVDTPEERSTH' A
#
# COMPACT_ATOMS: atom_id res chain seq x y z
N MET A 1 17.03 5.91 14.70
CA MET A 1 16.66 5.97 13.26
C MET A 1 15.65 4.89 12.86
N LEU A 2 15.50 3.79 13.62
CA LEU A 2 14.42 2.79 13.44
C LEU A 2 13.17 3.07 14.31
N ASP A 3 13.19 4.15 15.09
CA ASP A 3 12.18 4.46 16.12
C ASP A 3 10.77 4.69 15.54
N ILE A 4 10.71 5.08 14.26
CA ILE A 4 9.46 5.30 13.53
C ILE A 4 8.70 3.97 13.38
N LEU A 5 9.40 2.85 13.14
CA LEU A 5 8.77 1.54 12.99
C LEU A 5 8.35 0.94 14.34
N GLN A 6 9.06 1.26 15.43
CA GLN A 6 8.65 0.87 16.78
C GLN A 6 7.38 1.59 17.25
N SER A 7 7.20 2.85 16.86
CA SER A 7 6.04 3.67 17.27
C SER A 7 4.76 3.39 16.47
N VAL A 8 4.86 2.76 15.29
CA VAL A 8 3.70 2.33 14.47
C VAL A 8 2.85 1.26 15.18
N GLY A 9 3.40 0.58 16.19
CA GLY A 9 2.70 -0.45 16.98
C GLY A 9 2.21 0.01 18.36
N GLU A 10 2.57 1.21 18.83
CA GLU A 10 1.96 1.75 20.05
C GLU A 10 0.54 2.20 19.73
N PHE A 11 -0.44 1.35 20.07
CA PHE A 11 -1.84 1.72 20.13
C PHE A 11 -2.00 2.85 21.15
N LYS A 12 -1.82 4.10 20.70
CA LYS A 12 -2.13 5.29 21.49
C LYS A 12 -3.62 5.23 21.80
N THR A 13 -3.95 5.15 23.09
CA THR A 13 -5.33 5.26 23.56
C THR A 13 -5.86 6.64 23.17
N VAL A 14 -6.71 6.65 22.16
CA VAL A 14 -7.28 7.86 21.55
C VAL A 14 -8.12 8.60 22.61
N TYR A 15 -7.66 9.76 23.07
CA TYR A 15 -8.26 10.45 24.23
C TYR A 15 -9.50 11.31 23.88
N THR A 16 -9.83 11.52 22.59
CA THR A 16 -11.01 12.31 22.15
C THR A 16 -11.59 11.81 20.81
N MET A 17 -12.90 12.00 20.58
CA MET A 17 -13.58 11.65 19.31
C MET A 17 -12.94 12.30 18.07
N VAL A 18 -12.39 13.51 18.22
CA VAL A 18 -11.78 14.26 17.10
C VAL A 18 -10.50 13.57 16.60
N ASP A 19 -9.66 13.07 17.51
CA ASP A 19 -8.43 12.33 17.17
C ASP A 19 -8.75 11.01 16.45
N PHE A 20 -9.84 10.35 16.85
CA PHE A 20 -10.33 9.13 16.21
C PHE A 20 -10.75 9.37 14.74
N TYR A 21 -11.48 10.45 14.46
CA TYR A 21 -11.88 10.79 13.10
C TYR A 21 -10.69 11.18 12.21
N GLN A 22 -9.69 11.87 12.76
CA GLN A 22 -8.47 12.17 12.01
C GLN A 22 -7.65 10.91 11.73
N TYR A 23 -7.56 9.99 12.69
CA TYR A 23 -6.86 8.72 12.51
C TYR A 23 -7.52 7.84 11.44
N ILE A 24 -8.83 7.62 11.52
CA ILE A 24 -9.57 6.82 10.53
C ILE A 24 -9.44 7.42 9.13
N LYS A 25 -9.59 8.75 9.01
CA LYS A 25 -9.42 9.44 7.74
C LYS A 25 -8.00 9.29 7.19
N GLY A 26 -6.99 9.35 8.04
CA GLY A 26 -5.60 9.08 7.65
C GLY A 26 -5.42 7.65 7.12
N VAL A 27 -5.96 6.67 7.83
CA VAL A 27 -5.93 5.25 7.42
C VAL A 27 -6.66 5.03 6.11
N GLU A 28 -7.83 5.67 5.91
CA GLU A 28 -8.58 5.62 4.66
C GLU A 28 -7.73 6.07 3.46
N TYR A 29 -7.01 7.20 3.57
CA TYR A 29 -6.12 7.66 2.50
C TYR A 29 -4.95 6.70 2.24
N LEU A 30 -4.37 6.11 3.28
CA LEU A 30 -3.28 5.13 3.11
C LEU A 30 -3.76 3.87 2.39
N ILE A 31 -4.94 3.38 2.76
CA ILE A 31 -5.58 2.24 2.11
C ILE A 31 -5.93 2.62 0.66
N CYS A 32 -6.52 3.79 0.42
CA CYS A 32 -6.82 4.28 -0.93
C CYS A 32 -5.58 4.32 -1.82
N ILE A 33 -4.45 4.86 -1.36
CA ILE A 33 -3.20 4.89 -2.14
C ILE A 33 -2.69 3.47 -2.38
N GLY A 34 -2.72 2.61 -1.35
CA GLY A 34 -2.32 1.22 -1.44
C GLY A 34 -3.12 0.44 -2.49
N PHE A 35 -4.44 0.60 -2.51
CA PHE A 35 -5.29 -0.01 -3.53
C PHE A 35 -5.13 0.65 -4.90
N PHE A 36 -5.03 1.97 -4.98
CA PHE A 36 -4.95 2.69 -6.24
C PHE A 36 -3.65 2.45 -6.99
N VAL A 37 -2.53 2.25 -6.28
CA VAL A 37 -1.22 1.93 -6.89
C VAL A 37 -0.98 0.42 -6.90
N GLY A 38 -1.35 -0.28 -5.83
CA GLY A 38 -1.16 -1.72 -5.70
C GLY A 38 -1.98 -2.51 -6.71
N PHE A 39 -3.23 -2.12 -6.96
CA PHE A 39 -4.08 -2.82 -7.94
C PHE A 39 -3.55 -2.76 -9.39
N PRO A 40 -3.20 -1.59 -9.98
CA PRO A 40 -2.62 -1.56 -11.32
C PRO A 40 -1.21 -2.17 -11.37
N ALA A 41 -0.40 -2.06 -10.31
CA ALA A 41 0.89 -2.72 -10.24
C ALA A 41 0.76 -4.25 -10.23
N PHE A 42 -0.20 -4.77 -9.45
CA PHE A 42 -0.52 -6.19 -9.39
C PHE A 42 -1.13 -6.70 -10.71
N TYR A 43 -2.03 -5.94 -11.32
CA TYR A 43 -2.59 -6.25 -12.62
C TYR A 43 -1.50 -6.33 -13.69
N LYS A 44 -0.60 -5.34 -13.73
CA LYS A 44 0.55 -5.35 -14.64
C LYS A 44 1.48 -6.53 -14.34
N TYR A 45 1.73 -6.86 -13.07
CA TYR A 45 2.55 -8.01 -12.70
C TYR A 45 2.00 -9.32 -13.27
N ILE A 46 0.70 -9.60 -13.10
CA ILE A 46 0.07 -10.79 -13.66
C ILE A 46 0.05 -10.74 -15.20
N ASN A 47 -0.35 -9.62 -15.79
CA ASN A 47 -0.46 -9.53 -17.24
C ASN A 47 0.91 -9.59 -17.94
N THR A 48 1.98 -9.07 -17.32
CA THR A 48 3.35 -9.22 -17.80
C THR A 48 3.86 -10.66 -17.71
N THR A 49 3.39 -11.47 -16.75
CA THR A 49 3.73 -12.91 -16.75
C THR A 49 3.01 -13.70 -17.84
N VAL A 50 1.81 -13.25 -18.26
CA VAL A 50 1.08 -13.82 -19.41
C VAL A 50 1.74 -13.39 -20.72
N ASP A 51 2.29 -12.18 -20.77
CA ASP A 51 3.10 -11.66 -21.87
C ASP A 51 4.61 -11.88 -21.61
N THR A 52 5.02 -13.11 -21.33
CA THR A 52 6.42 -13.50 -21.54
C THR A 52 6.56 -13.86 -23.03
N PRO A 53 7.06 -12.96 -23.92
CA PRO A 53 7.63 -13.41 -25.18
C PRO A 53 8.98 -14.05 -24.86
N GLU A 54 8.93 -15.26 -24.31
CA GLU A 54 10.00 -16.24 -24.46
C GLU A 54 10.04 -16.60 -25.95
N GLU A 55 10.80 -15.83 -26.75
CA GLU A 55 11.22 -16.10 -28.14
C GLU A 55 10.95 -14.92 -29.11
N ARG A 56 11.80 -13.89 -29.07
CA ARG A 56 12.15 -13.13 -30.30
C ARG A 56 13.51 -12.45 -30.23
N SER A 57 14.55 -13.20 -29.85
CA SER A 57 15.96 -12.84 -30.10
C SER A 57 16.70 -13.96 -30.84
N THR A 58 16.02 -14.59 -31.79
CA THR A 58 16.63 -15.32 -32.89
C THR A 58 15.99 -14.82 -34.17
N HIS A 59 16.42 -13.65 -34.64
CA HIS A 59 16.60 -13.36 -36.06
C HIS A 59 17.41 -12.08 -36.27
#